data_AF-A0AAD8NAH5-F1
#
_entry.id   AF-A0AAD8NAH5-F1
#
_cell.length_a   1.000
_cell.length_b   1.000
_cell.length_c   1.000
_cell.angle_alpha   90.00
_cell.angle_beta   90.00
_cell.angle_gamma   90.00
#
_symmetry.space_group_name_H-M   'P 1'
#
loop_
_entity.id
_entity.type
_entity.pdbx_description
1 polymer ?
#
loop_
_entity_poly.entity_id
_entity_poly.type
_entity_poly.pdbx_seq_one_letter_code
_entity_poly.pdbx_strand_id
1 'polypeptide(L)'
;MSHFVQVASFPFDDHNCPPIQIIISFCKSAYSWLKEDIENVVVVHCKAGMARTGLMISSLLLYLKFFPTTEESIDYYNQKRCFDSKGLVLPSQIRYVKYFERILTYFNGENQPGRRCMLRGFRLHKCLCWIRPSITISNHNSVLFSTKKHPRTKDLSVGVLGSQKQ
;
A
#
# COMPACT_ATOMS: atom_id res chain seq x y z
N MET A 1 19.89 -17.58 30.28
CA MET A 1 18.62 -17.30 29.57
C MET A 1 18.96 -17.08 28.10
N SER A 2 18.60 -18.02 27.24
CA SER A 2 18.71 -17.85 25.79
C SER A 2 17.62 -16.87 25.35
N HIS A 3 18.00 -15.65 24.96
CA HIS A 3 17.09 -14.73 24.30
C HIS A 3 16.71 -15.32 22.94
N PHE A 4 15.55 -15.96 22.85
CA PHE A 4 15.01 -16.44 21.59
C PHE A 4 14.47 -15.25 20.80
N VAL A 5 15.22 -14.80 19.80
CA VAL A 5 14.72 -13.82 18.82
C VAL A 5 13.97 -14.59 17.73
N GLN A 6 12.66 -14.38 17.62
CA GLN A 6 11.87 -14.90 16.52
C GLN A 6 11.82 -13.87 15.38
N VAL A 7 12.04 -14.34 14.15
CA VAL A 7 11.96 -13.50 12.95
C VAL A 7 10.80 -13.96 12.08
N ALA A 8 9.85 -13.06 11.81
CA ALA A 8 8.77 -13.27 10.85
C ALA A 8 8.92 -12.29 9.67
N SER A 9 8.72 -12.78 8.45
CA SER A 9 8.94 -12.00 7.21
C SER A 9 7.64 -11.67 6.50
N PHE A 10 7.39 -10.38 6.27
CA PHE A 10 6.22 -9.86 5.55
C PHE A 10 6.64 -8.93 4.40
N PRO A 11 7.28 -9.46 3.34
CA PRO A 11 7.95 -8.65 2.34
C PRO A 11 6.97 -8.00 1.35
N PHE A 12 7.29 -6.77 0.94
CA PHE A 12 6.71 -6.09 -0.21
C PHE A 12 7.65 -5.00 -0.76
N ASP A 13 7.47 -4.69 -2.03
CA ASP A 13 8.35 -3.80 -2.79
C ASP A 13 8.44 -2.39 -2.20
N ASP A 14 9.61 -1.78 -2.36
CA ASP A 14 9.82 -0.41 -1.91
C ASP A 14 8.91 0.55 -2.69
N HIS A 15 8.42 1.59 -2.00
CA HIS A 15 7.48 2.59 -2.54
C HIS A 15 6.13 2.02 -3.05
N ASN A 16 5.84 0.74 -2.77
CA ASN A 16 4.58 0.09 -3.10
C ASN A 16 3.80 -0.26 -1.82
N CYS A 17 2.62 -0.86 -2.02
CA CYS A 17 1.79 -1.40 -0.94
C CYS A 17 1.77 -2.92 -1.02
N PRO A 18 1.72 -3.63 0.13
CA PRO A 18 1.62 -5.08 0.13
C PRO A 18 0.23 -5.53 -0.32
N PRO A 19 0.04 -6.78 -0.79
CA PRO A 19 -1.28 -7.41 -0.75
C PRO A 19 -1.91 -7.26 0.63
N ILE A 20 -3.20 -6.93 0.70
CA ILE A 20 -3.89 -6.60 1.97
C ILE A 20 -3.79 -7.74 2.99
N GLN A 21 -3.72 -8.98 2.52
CA GLN A 21 -3.59 -10.18 3.35
C GLN A 21 -2.28 -10.21 4.14
N ILE A 22 -1.20 -9.59 3.63
CA ILE A 22 0.06 -9.48 4.36
C ILE A 22 -0.10 -8.59 5.59
N ILE A 23 -0.87 -7.50 5.49
CA ILE A 23 -1.16 -6.62 6.65
C ILE A 23 -1.94 -7.40 7.72
N ILE A 24 -2.98 -8.13 7.32
CA ILE A 24 -3.77 -8.98 8.23
C ILE A 24 -2.87 -10.01 8.91
N SER A 25 -2.06 -10.74 8.13
CA SER A 25 -1.18 -11.80 8.62
C SER A 25 -0.13 -11.25 9.59
N PHE A 26 0.45 -10.09 9.27
CA PHE A 26 1.36 -9.37 10.16
C PHE A 26 0.68 -9.01 11.49
N CYS A 27 -0.50 -8.40 11.45
CA CYS A 27 -1.20 -7.99 12.67
C CYS A 27 -1.55 -9.19 13.55
N LYS A 28 -2.04 -10.29 12.96
CA LYS A 28 -2.33 -11.54 13.68
C LYS A 28 -1.06 -12.14 14.31
N SER A 29 0.05 -12.17 13.56
CA SER A 29 1.34 -12.68 14.04
C SER A 29 1.90 -11.83 15.18
N ALA A 30 1.92 -10.51 15.02
CA ALA A 30 2.39 -9.57 16.05
C ALA A 30 1.52 -9.62 17.30
N TYR A 31 0.19 -9.72 17.15
CA TYR A 31 -0.73 -9.84 18.27
C TYR A 31 -0.53 -11.15 19.05
N SER A 32 -0.35 -12.28 18.36
CA SER A 32 -0.07 -13.57 19.03
C SER A 32 1.17 -13.44 19.92
N TRP A 33 2.26 -12.92 19.35
CA TRP A 33 3.51 -12.70 20.07
C TRP A 33 3.32 -11.78 21.28
N LEU A 34 2.68 -10.62 21.11
CA LEU A 34 2.43 -9.68 22.20
C LEU A 34 1.50 -10.22 23.29
N LYS A 35 0.66 -11.21 22.96
CA LYS A 35 -0.30 -11.81 23.91
C LYS A 35 0.34 -12.91 24.75
N GLU A 36 1.40 -13.55 24.25
CA GLU A 36 2.06 -14.66 24.93
C GLU A 36 2.76 -14.25 26.22
N ASP A 37 3.33 -13.05 26.27
CA ASP A 37 3.97 -12.48 27.46
C ASP A 37 3.88 -10.95 27.46
N ILE A 38 3.75 -10.34 28.64
CA ILE A 38 3.72 -8.88 28.81
C ILE A 38 5.10 -8.25 28.53
N GLU A 39 6.18 -9.00 28.67
CA GLU A 39 7.54 -8.55 28.35
C GLU A 39 7.86 -8.66 26.85
N ASN A 40 6.98 -9.27 26.04
CA ASN A 40 7.22 -9.43 24.62
C ASN A 40 7.17 -8.10 23.87
N VAL A 41 8.16 -7.91 22.99
CA VAL A 41 8.29 -6.71 22.16
C VAL A 41 8.26 -7.08 20.68
N VAL A 42 7.54 -6.29 19.88
CA VAL A 42 7.55 -6.38 18.41
C VAL A 42 8.42 -5.27 17.84
N VAL A 43 9.44 -5.65 17.07
CA VAL A 43 10.29 -4.73 16.32
C VAL A 43 9.96 -4.86 14.83
N VAL A 44 9.59 -3.75 14.20
CA VAL A 44 9.26 -3.69 12.77
C VAL A 44 10.32 -2.85 12.06
N HIS A 45 10.95 -3.40 11.04
CA HIS A 45 11.94 -2.66 10.27
C HIS A 45 11.74 -2.81 8.75
N CYS A 46 12.24 -1.82 8.02
CA CYS A 46 12.50 -1.89 6.59
C CYS A 46 13.87 -1.25 6.33
N LYS A 47 14.23 -0.95 5.08
CA LYS A 47 15.54 -0.35 4.78
C LYS A 47 15.77 0.99 5.49
N ALA A 48 14.79 1.91 5.43
CA ALA A 48 14.87 3.23 6.05
C ALA A 48 14.06 3.36 7.36
N GLY A 49 13.21 2.37 7.67
CA GLY A 49 12.29 2.43 8.80
C GLY A 49 11.29 3.58 8.73
N MET A 50 10.86 3.99 7.52
CA MET A 50 9.91 5.09 7.30
C MET A 50 8.56 4.57 6.82
N ALA A 51 8.20 4.78 5.55
CA ALA A 51 6.82 4.66 5.10
C ALA A 51 6.27 3.21 5.11
N ARG A 52 7.08 2.20 4.70
CA ARG A 52 6.69 0.78 4.81
C ARG A 52 6.48 0.34 6.25
N THR A 53 7.41 0.70 7.14
CA THR A 53 7.32 0.43 8.58
C THR A 53 6.11 1.13 9.18
N GLY A 54 5.87 2.38 8.83
CA GLY A 54 4.72 3.16 9.27
C GLY A 54 3.40 2.55 8.87
N LEU A 55 3.28 2.06 7.62
CA LEU A 55 2.07 1.35 7.18
C LEU A 55 1.78 0.16 8.09
N MET A 56 2.78 -0.68 8.37
CA MET A 56 2.59 -1.88 9.19
C MET A 56 2.32 -1.51 10.66
N ILE A 57 3.08 -0.58 11.25
CA ILE A 57 2.90 -0.14 12.64
C ILE A 57 1.55 0.54 12.85
N SER A 58 1.16 1.48 11.99
CA SER A 58 -0.16 2.12 12.11
C SER A 58 -1.29 1.11 11.95
N SER A 59 -1.14 0.13 11.05
CA SER A 59 -2.11 -0.97 10.95
C SER A 59 -2.18 -1.79 12.24
N LEU A 60 -1.05 -2.12 12.86
CA LEU A 60 -1.02 -2.84 14.15
C LEU A 60 -1.68 -2.03 15.28
N LEU A 61 -1.42 -0.73 15.36
CA LEU A 61 -2.02 0.14 16.37
C LEU A 61 -3.55 0.20 16.23
N LEU A 62 -4.07 0.23 15.01
CA LEU A 62 -5.52 0.10 14.74
C LEU A 62 -6.06 -1.28 15.13
N TYR A 63 -5.32 -2.35 14.80
CA TYR A 63 -5.70 -3.72 15.14
C TYR A 63 -5.82 -3.91 16.65
N LEU A 64 -4.86 -3.36 17.40
CA LEU A 64 -4.78 -3.37 18.86
C LEU A 64 -5.73 -2.36 19.54
N LYS A 65 -6.48 -1.56 18.76
CA LYS A 65 -7.44 -0.56 19.26
C LYS A 65 -6.81 0.57 20.09
N PHE A 66 -5.52 0.87 19.89
CA PHE A 66 -4.89 2.06 20.49
C PHE A 66 -5.42 3.35 19.91
N PHE A 67 -5.82 3.34 18.62
CA PHE A 67 -6.43 4.47 17.95
C PHE A 67 -7.71 4.04 17.22
N PRO A 68 -8.76 4.88 17.25
CA PRO A 68 -10.01 4.63 16.55
C PRO A 68 -9.94 4.88 15.05
N THR A 69 -9.05 5.76 14.58
CA THR A 69 -9.00 6.23 13.19
C THR A 69 -7.60 6.08 12.58
N THR A 70 -7.56 5.89 11.25
CA THR A 70 -6.30 5.84 10.50
C THR A 70 -5.47 7.11 10.70
N GLU A 71 -6.12 8.27 10.68
CA GLU A 71 -5.48 9.58 10.83
C GLU A 71 -4.72 9.68 12.16
N GLU A 72 -5.38 9.38 13.28
CA GLU A 72 -4.75 9.44 14.61
C GLU A 72 -3.56 8.47 14.73
N SER A 73 -3.71 7.26 14.18
CA SER A 73 -2.64 6.26 14.19
C SER A 73 -1.40 6.68 13.38
N ILE A 74 -1.62 7.30 12.21
CA ILE A 74 -0.55 7.77 11.34
C ILE A 74 0.12 9.00 11.95
N ASP A 75 -0.66 9.94 12.48
CA ASP A 75 -0.14 11.14 13.12
C ASP A 75 0.73 10.79 14.32
N TYR A 76 0.28 9.84 15.16
CA TYR A 76 1.09 9.34 16.26
C TYR A 76 2.41 8.72 15.78
N TYR A 77 2.36 7.83 14.77
CA TYR A 77 3.57 7.23 14.21
C TYR A 77 4.54 8.30 13.69
N ASN A 78 4.04 9.26 12.93
CA ASN A 78 4.83 10.32 12.32
C ASN A 78 5.54 11.18 13.36
N GLN A 79 4.82 11.62 14.40
CA GLN A 79 5.37 12.41 15.50
C GLN A 79 6.45 11.65 16.29
N LYS A 80 6.25 10.34 16.49
CA LYS A 80 7.22 9.51 17.23
C LYS A 80 8.44 9.15 16.41
N ARG A 81 8.30 8.98 15.09
CA ARG A 81 9.37 8.46 14.24
C ARG A 81 10.29 9.56 13.69
N CYS A 82 9.75 10.72 13.34
CA CYS A 82 10.44 11.76 12.59
C CYS A 82 10.22 13.14 13.21
N PHE A 83 11.27 13.95 13.35
CA PHE A 83 11.17 15.32 13.87
C PHE A 83 10.28 16.22 13.02
N ASP A 84 10.26 16.01 11.70
CA ASP A 84 9.42 16.77 10.76
C ASP A 84 8.01 16.18 10.59
N SER A 85 7.68 15.12 11.32
CA SER A 85 6.43 14.37 11.19
C SER A 85 6.14 13.82 9.78
N LYS A 86 7.17 13.51 8.98
CA LYS A 86 7.01 12.97 7.62
C LYS A 86 7.46 11.52 7.49
N GLY A 87 7.03 10.64 8.40
CA GLY A 87 7.34 9.21 8.36
C GLY A 87 6.57 8.43 7.27
N LEU A 88 5.24 8.46 7.34
CA LEU A 88 4.30 7.86 6.40
C LEU A 88 3.52 8.99 5.71
N VAL A 89 3.95 9.33 4.49
CA VAL A 89 3.37 10.41 3.69
C VAL A 89 2.86 9.95 2.32
N LEU A 90 3.23 8.75 1.89
CA LEU A 90 2.91 8.26 0.56
C LEU A 90 1.40 7.95 0.45
N PRO A 91 0.63 8.62 -0.46
CA PRO A 91 -0.83 8.49 -0.47
C PRO A 91 -1.35 7.07 -0.71
N SER A 92 -0.63 6.26 -1.49
CA SER A 92 -0.97 4.85 -1.70
C SER A 92 -0.89 4.06 -0.40
N GLN A 93 0.16 4.26 0.40
CA GLN A 93 0.35 3.55 1.67
C GLN A 93 -0.63 4.00 2.73
N ILE A 94 -0.91 5.31 2.83
CA ILE A 94 -1.98 5.85 3.69
C ILE A 94 -3.33 5.21 3.33
N ARG A 95 -3.63 5.09 2.02
CA ARG A 95 -4.87 4.44 1.55
C ARG A 95 -4.98 2.99 2.01
N TYR A 96 -3.87 2.26 2.08
CA TYR A 96 -3.87 0.87 2.54
C TYR A 96 -4.15 0.76 4.04
N VAL A 97 -3.68 1.71 4.86
CA VAL A 97 -4.07 1.78 6.27
C VAL A 97 -5.58 2.03 6.39
N LYS A 98 -6.14 2.96 5.59
CA LYS A 98 -7.61 3.18 5.55
C LYS A 98 -8.38 1.96 5.07
N TYR A 99 -7.84 1.19 4.10
CA TYR A 99 -8.46 -0.07 3.69
C TYR A 99 -8.46 -1.09 4.82
N PHE A 100 -7.38 -1.15 5.61
CA PHE A 100 -7.29 -2.03 6.76
C PHE A 100 -8.25 -1.62 7.88
N GLU A 101 -8.37 -0.33 8.19
CA GLU A 101 -9.40 0.19 9.10
C GLU A 101 -10.81 -0.25 8.67
N ARG A 102 -11.15 -0.11 7.38
CA ARG A 102 -12.44 -0.61 6.86
C ARG A 102 -12.60 -2.11 7.01
N ILE A 103 -11.53 -2.90 6.89
CA ILE A 103 -11.55 -4.35 7.15
C ILE A 103 -11.85 -4.64 8.62
N LEU A 104 -11.23 -3.92 9.55
CA LEU A 104 -11.51 -4.07 10.97
C LEU A 104 -12.97 -3.71 11.31
N THR A 105 -13.49 -2.65 10.70
CA THR A 105 -14.83 -2.12 11.02
C THR A 105 -15.96 -2.91 10.39
N TYR A 106 -15.82 -3.33 9.12
CA TYR A 106 -16.93 -3.90 8.34
C TYR A 106 -16.78 -5.39 8.05
N PHE A 107 -15.60 -5.97 8.27
CA PHE A 107 -15.30 -7.36 7.91
C PHE A 107 -14.66 -8.13 9.08
N ASN A 108 -14.78 -7.64 10.31
CA ASN A 108 -14.24 -8.27 11.52
C ASN A 108 -12.75 -8.63 11.43
N GLY A 109 -11.95 -7.85 10.67
CA GLY A 109 -10.52 -8.13 10.49
C GLY A 109 -10.22 -9.24 9.47
N GLU A 110 -11.24 -9.81 8.82
CA GLU A 110 -11.09 -10.81 7.78
C GLU A 110 -11.02 -10.20 6.38
N ASN A 111 -10.39 -10.94 5.47
CA ASN A 111 -10.19 -10.44 4.12
C ASN A 111 -11.53 -10.23 3.39
N GLN A 112 -11.62 -9.15 2.61
CA GLN A 112 -12.81 -8.85 1.84
C GLN A 112 -13.03 -9.92 0.76
N PRO A 113 -14.28 -10.32 0.49
CA PRO A 113 -14.57 -11.21 -0.63
C PRO A 113 -14.16 -10.53 -1.94
N GLY A 114 -13.53 -11.30 -2.82
CA GLY A 114 -13.11 -10.82 -4.14
C GLY A 114 -14.31 -10.30 -4.93
N ARG A 115 -14.18 -9.09 -5.49
CA ARG A 115 -15.18 -8.50 -6.38
C ARG A 115 -14.66 -8.46 -7.79
N ARG A 116 -15.34 -9.13 -8.71
CA ARG A 116 -15.04 -9.02 -10.14
C ARG A 116 -15.54 -7.66 -10.64
N CYS A 117 -14.61 -6.84 -11.12
CA CYS A 117 -14.92 -5.57 -11.75
C CYS A 117 -14.38 -5.55 -13.18
N MET A 118 -14.97 -4.69 -14.01
CA MET A 118 -14.46 -4.43 -15.35
C MET A 118 -14.10 -2.95 -15.46
N LEU A 119 -12.82 -2.69 -15.68
CA LEU A 119 -12.33 -1.36 -15.93
C LEU A 119 -12.66 -0.96 -17.36
N ARG A 120 -13.53 0.05 -17.53
CA ARG A 120 -14.03 0.49 -18.84
C ARG A 120 -13.14 1.51 -19.53
N GLY A 121 -12.41 2.32 -18.76
CA GLY A 121 -11.53 3.34 -19.31
C GLY A 121 -11.01 4.31 -18.24
N PHE A 122 -10.09 5.16 -18.65
CA PHE A 122 -9.56 6.25 -17.84
C PHE A 122 -9.87 7.58 -18.52
N ARG A 123 -10.25 8.57 -17.72
CA ARG A 123 -10.38 9.96 -18.17
C ARG A 123 -9.35 10.80 -17.43
N LEU A 124 -8.44 11.40 -18.18
CA LEU A 124 -7.43 12.30 -17.62
C LEU A 124 -7.96 13.73 -17.69
N HIS A 125 -8.20 14.32 -16.53
CA HIS A 125 -8.66 15.69 -16.41
C HIS A 125 -7.46 16.64 -16.47
N LYS A 126 -7.62 17.79 -17.14
CA LYS A 126 -6.57 18.83 -17.26
C LYS A 126 -5.26 18.29 -17.86
N CYS A 127 -5.35 17.31 -18.76
CA CYS A 127 -4.20 16.79 -19.49
C CYS A 127 -3.83 17.76 -20.61
N LEU A 128 -2.61 18.28 -20.58
CA LEU A 128 -2.10 19.20 -21.60
C LEU A 128 -2.05 18.47 -22.95
N CYS A 129 -2.43 19.16 -24.03
CA CYS A 129 -2.65 18.53 -25.34
C CYS A 129 -1.41 17.84 -25.93
N TRP A 130 -0.21 18.27 -25.50
CA TRP A 130 1.07 17.69 -25.90
C TRP A 130 1.49 16.46 -25.08
N ILE A 131 0.79 16.13 -23.98
CA ILE A 131 1.09 14.94 -23.19
C ILE A 131 0.51 13.70 -23.89
N ARG A 132 1.34 12.66 -24.03
CA ARG A 132 0.95 11.35 -24.57
C ARG A 132 1.03 10.30 -23.45
N PRO A 133 -0.04 10.14 -22.66
CA PRO A 133 -0.02 9.26 -21.50
C PRO A 133 0.01 7.79 -21.94
N SER A 134 0.77 6.98 -21.23
CA SER A 134 0.72 5.53 -21.33
C SER A 134 0.30 4.94 -19.99
N ILE A 135 -0.62 3.99 -20.01
CA ILE A 135 -1.14 3.34 -18.81
C ILE A 135 -0.75 1.87 -18.82
N THR A 136 -0.21 1.40 -17.71
CA THR A 136 0.04 -0.02 -17.44
C THR A 136 -0.74 -0.39 -16.19
N ILE A 137 -1.45 -1.52 -16.27
CA ILE A 137 -2.21 -2.09 -15.17
C ILE A 137 -1.54 -3.40 -14.81
N SER A 138 -1.21 -3.57 -13.54
CA SER A 138 -0.60 -4.77 -13.00
C SER A 138 -1.34 -5.24 -11.74
N ASN A 139 -1.19 -6.52 -11.44
CA ASN A 139 -1.38 -7.05 -10.10
C ASN A 139 0.01 -7.30 -9.47
N HIS A 140 0.04 -7.91 -8.29
CA HIS A 140 1.29 -8.22 -7.59
C HIS A 140 2.18 -9.25 -8.31
N ASN A 141 1.66 -9.96 -9.31
CA ASN A 141 2.38 -11.06 -9.98
C ASN A 141 2.77 -10.72 -11.43
N SER A 142 2.05 -9.80 -12.09
CA SER A 142 2.12 -9.64 -13.54
C SER A 142 1.47 -8.35 -14.02
N VAL A 143 1.87 -7.93 -15.22
CA VAL A 143 1.17 -6.89 -15.99
C VAL A 143 -0.07 -7.51 -16.64
N LEU A 144 -1.24 -6.95 -16.35
CA LEU A 144 -2.53 -7.37 -16.90
C LEU A 144 -2.86 -6.67 -18.21
N PHE A 145 -2.43 -5.40 -18.35
CA PHE A 145 -2.70 -4.58 -19.52
C PHE A 145 -1.65 -3.48 -19.66
N SER A 146 -1.31 -3.11 -20.90
CA SER A 146 -0.51 -1.90 -21.17
C SER A 146 -0.94 -1.26 -22.47
N THR A 147 -1.17 0.05 -22.45
CA THR A 147 -1.58 0.79 -23.65
C THR A 147 -0.53 0.71 -24.76
N LYS A 148 0.75 0.59 -24.40
CA LYS A 148 1.88 0.47 -25.34
C LYS A 148 1.90 -0.85 -26.10
N LYS A 149 1.35 -1.92 -25.50
CA LYS A 149 1.34 -3.28 -26.08
C LYS A 149 0.01 -3.63 -26.74
N HIS A 150 -1.06 -2.93 -26.40
CA HIS A 150 -2.40 -3.30 -26.82
C HIS A 150 -2.71 -2.81 -28.26
N PRO A 151 -3.21 -3.68 -29.16
CA PRO A 151 -3.35 -3.38 -30.59
C PRO A 151 -4.15 -2.12 -30.92
N ARG A 152 -5.18 -1.80 -30.11
CA ARG A 152 -6.04 -0.62 -30.34
C ARG A 152 -5.50 0.69 -29.76
N THR A 153 -4.45 0.64 -28.96
CA THR A 153 -3.96 1.82 -28.22
C THR A 153 -2.46 2.08 -28.39
N LYS A 154 -1.72 1.15 -28.97
CA LYS A 154 -0.26 1.26 -29.18
C LYS A 154 0.13 2.49 -30.00
N ASP A 155 -0.70 2.85 -30.98
CA ASP A 155 -0.42 3.96 -31.89
C ASP A 155 -0.86 5.32 -31.32
N LEU A 156 -1.61 5.35 -30.21
CA LEU A 156 -1.95 6.60 -29.51
C LEU A 156 -0.72 7.26 -28.87
N SER A 157 0.34 6.50 -28.60
CA SER A 157 1.61 7.00 -28.09
C SER A 157 2.61 7.42 -29.17
N VAL A 158 2.37 7.07 -30.43
CA VAL A 158 3.28 7.38 -31.56
C VAL A 158 2.64 8.49 -32.37
N GLY A 159 3.18 9.71 -32.29
CA GLY A 159 2.64 10.84 -33.04
C GLY A 159 2.70 10.58 -34.55
N VAL A 160 1.56 10.68 -35.23
CA VAL A 160 1.53 10.91 -36.68
C VAL A 160 1.96 12.36 -36.89
N LEU A 161 3.27 12.60 -37.03
CA LEU A 161 3.76 13.75 -37.79
C LEU A 161 3.62 13.39 -39.26
N GLY A 162 2.39 13.49 -39.76
CA GLY A 162 2.15 13.59 -41.18
C GLY A 162 2.58 14.99 -41.62
N SER A 163 3.81 15.11 -42.12
CA SER A 163 4.25 16.27 -42.89
C SER A 163 3.35 16.41 -44.12
N GLN A 164 2.32 17.23 -44.03
CA GLN A 164 1.79 17.91 -45.22
C GLN A 164 2.55 19.22 -45.38
N LYS A 165 3.64 19.16 -46.16
CA LYS A 165 4.10 20.32 -46.92
C LYS A 165 3.44 20.19 -48.30
N GLN A 166 2.55 21.12 -48.59
CA GLN A 166 2.22 21.52 -49.96
C GLN A 166 2.88 22.87 -50.20
#